data_AF-A0A259C759-F1
#
_entry.id   AF-A0A259C759-F1
#
_cell.length_a   1.000
_cell.length_b   1.000
_cell.length_c   1.000
_cell.angle_alpha   90.00
_cell.angle_beta   90.00
_cell.angle_gamma   90.00
#
_symmetry.space_group_name_H-M   'P 1'
#
loop_
_entity.id
_entity.type
_entity.pdbx_description
1 polymer ?
#
loop_
_entity_poly.entity_id
_entity_poly.type
_entity_poly.pdbx_seq_one_letter_code
_entity_poly.pdbx_strand_id
1 'polypeptide(L)'
;MKKPRGPARPEADGNATAFLDRAVLRARRVLAWERAWPVIATTLVVLAAFLAVSWAGLWLSMPPLVRMIGVALFALALLGSLFPLVRMRWPRREEALSRLDRESHLAHRPATAISDALATRADDPVSAALWRAHVAKTLAAARNLKAGLPAPGLAARDPRAFRALAVLALFATFFLAGGERWSRVESAFDWSGAVIRTPYRLDAWVDPPAYTGRPPVVLPGLRSDDPTTLQATALSVPAGSVLVVRAVGLDASALKTEGGIAELKPQDDASQNPPETPSPAATPALERRFEISQAGTISLAGPDRRSVTWKFSAVPDTKPTIAFAKEPQGGQRNQLVLAYRVEDDYGAKSARAVFQAAP
;
A
#
# COMPACT_ATOMS: atom_id res chain seq x y z
N MET A 1 -62.46 12.15 -67.03
CA MET A 1 -61.27 11.70 -66.26
C MET A 1 -60.79 12.81 -65.34
N LYS A 2 -61.00 12.71 -64.03
CA LYS A 2 -60.11 13.25 -62.98
C LYS A 2 -60.61 12.76 -61.61
N LYS A 3 -59.99 11.70 -61.12
CA LYS A 3 -60.13 11.23 -59.72
C LYS A 3 -59.62 12.35 -58.79
N PRO A 4 -60.34 12.69 -57.71
CA PRO A 4 -59.75 13.54 -56.66
C PRO A 4 -58.59 12.77 -56.00
N ARG A 5 -57.42 13.41 -55.90
CA ARG A 5 -56.27 12.88 -55.17
C ARG A 5 -56.69 12.66 -53.71
N GLY A 6 -56.68 11.40 -53.26
CA GLY A 6 -56.78 11.04 -51.85
C GLY A 6 -55.61 11.64 -51.05
N PRO A 7 -55.77 11.83 -49.73
CA PRO A 7 -54.83 12.60 -48.92
C PRO A 7 -53.51 11.85 -48.73
N ALA A 8 -52.41 12.42 -49.24
CA ALA A 8 -51.05 12.06 -48.84
C ALA A 8 -50.82 12.56 -47.40
N ARG A 9 -51.18 11.76 -46.38
CA ARG A 9 -51.16 12.22 -44.97
C ARG A 9 -50.57 11.31 -43.86
N PRO A 10 -49.99 10.12 -44.08
CA PRO A 10 -49.29 9.43 -42.97
C PRO A 10 -47.81 9.85 -42.81
N GLU A 11 -47.11 10.25 -43.88
CA GLU A 11 -45.65 10.51 -43.82
C GLU A 11 -45.28 11.87 -43.21
N ALA A 12 -46.13 12.89 -43.39
CA ALA A 12 -45.90 14.23 -42.84
C ALA A 12 -46.01 14.27 -41.31
N ASP A 13 -46.94 13.49 -40.76
CA ASP A 13 -47.18 13.39 -39.32
C ASP A 13 -46.05 12.60 -38.63
N GLY A 14 -45.52 11.54 -39.28
CA GLY A 14 -44.37 10.77 -38.77
C GLY A 14 -43.04 11.55 -38.76
N ASN A 15 -42.81 12.43 -39.73
CA ASN A 15 -41.61 13.26 -39.77
C ASN A 15 -41.65 14.39 -38.71
N ALA A 16 -42.83 14.92 -38.42
CA ALA A 16 -43.03 15.97 -37.43
C ALA A 16 -42.83 15.45 -35.99
N THR A 17 -43.35 14.25 -35.68
CA THR A 17 -43.15 13.60 -34.38
C THR A 17 -41.68 13.21 -34.16
N ALA A 18 -41.01 12.68 -35.19
CA ALA A 18 -39.58 12.36 -35.12
C ALA A 18 -38.69 13.61 -34.89
N PHE A 19 -39.04 14.76 -35.47
CA PHE A 19 -38.33 16.02 -35.22
C PHE A 19 -38.52 16.49 -33.77
N LEU A 20 -39.74 16.41 -33.24
CA LEU A 20 -40.06 16.76 -31.86
C LEU A 20 -39.33 15.86 -30.86
N ASP A 21 -39.32 14.54 -31.09
CA ASP A 21 -38.59 13.59 -30.24
C ASP A 21 -37.08 13.88 -30.21
N ARG A 22 -36.48 14.23 -31.37
CA ARG A 22 -35.07 14.67 -31.43
C ARG A 22 -34.83 15.98 -30.68
N ALA A 23 -35.76 16.94 -30.75
CA ALA A 23 -35.67 18.19 -30.01
C ALA A 23 -35.79 17.96 -28.49
N VAL A 24 -36.70 17.09 -28.06
CA VAL A 24 -36.89 16.68 -26.66
C VAL A 24 -35.66 15.93 -26.13
N LEU A 25 -35.08 15.02 -26.91
CA LEU A 25 -33.84 14.33 -26.55
C LEU A 25 -32.67 15.30 -26.37
N ARG A 26 -32.54 16.29 -27.26
CA ARG A 26 -31.52 17.35 -27.11
C ARG A 26 -31.74 18.18 -25.85
N ALA A 27 -32.97 18.63 -25.59
CA ALA A 27 -33.31 19.37 -24.38
C ALA A 27 -33.09 18.55 -23.10
N ARG A 28 -33.40 17.25 -23.11
CA ARG A 28 -33.09 16.32 -22.00
C ARG A 28 -31.59 16.18 -21.76
N ARG A 29 -30.78 16.05 -22.81
CA ARG A 29 -29.31 15.97 -22.69
C ARG A 29 -28.72 17.24 -22.13
N VAL A 30 -29.20 18.40 -22.58
CA VAL A 30 -28.79 19.71 -22.05
C VAL A 30 -29.16 19.84 -20.57
N LEU A 31 -30.38 19.48 -20.17
CA LEU A 31 -30.81 19.48 -18.76
C LEU A 31 -30.02 18.49 -17.89
N ALA A 32 -29.75 17.30 -18.41
CA ALA A 32 -28.92 16.31 -17.73
C ALA A 32 -27.50 16.84 -17.53
N TRP A 33 -26.93 17.48 -18.55
CA TRP A 33 -25.61 18.11 -18.48
C TRP A 33 -25.59 19.28 -17.49
N GLU A 34 -26.58 20.17 -17.52
CA GLU A 34 -26.68 21.29 -16.57
C GLU A 34 -26.79 20.85 -15.11
N ARG A 35 -27.45 19.71 -14.85
CA ARG A 35 -27.56 19.14 -13.51
C ARG A 35 -26.31 18.35 -13.09
N ALA A 36 -25.64 17.67 -14.04
CA ALA A 36 -24.43 16.90 -13.76
C ALA A 36 -23.19 17.80 -13.62
N TRP A 37 -23.11 18.88 -14.38
CA TRP A 37 -21.93 19.74 -14.47
C TRP A 37 -21.52 20.37 -13.13
N PRO A 38 -22.41 20.91 -12.29
CA PRO A 38 -22.04 21.40 -10.96
C PRO A 38 -21.41 20.32 -10.08
N VAL A 39 -21.91 19.09 -10.17
CA VAL A 39 -21.39 17.96 -9.40
C VAL A 39 -20.00 17.57 -9.88
N ILE A 40 -19.84 17.41 -11.19
CA ILE A 40 -18.54 17.14 -11.83
C ILE A 40 -17.53 18.24 -11.47
N ALA A 41 -17.93 19.50 -11.54
CA ALA A 41 -17.08 20.63 -11.17
C ALA A 41 -16.65 20.56 -9.70
N THR A 42 -17.55 20.25 -8.77
CA THR A 42 -17.19 20.10 -7.35
C THR A 42 -16.23 18.94 -7.12
N THR A 43 -16.45 17.80 -7.77
CA THR A 43 -15.54 16.64 -7.69
C THR A 43 -14.15 16.98 -8.24
N LEU A 44 -14.09 17.67 -9.37
CA LEU A 44 -12.83 18.12 -9.96
C LEU A 44 -12.10 19.12 -9.05
N VAL A 45 -12.82 20.00 -8.35
CA VAL A 45 -12.21 20.92 -7.38
C VAL A 45 -11.63 20.18 -6.18
N VAL A 46 -12.34 19.18 -5.64
CA VAL A 46 -11.83 18.36 -4.53
C VAL A 46 -10.58 17.58 -4.96
N LEU A 47 -10.60 16.98 -6.15
CA LEU A 47 -9.44 16.31 -6.73
C LEU A 47 -8.28 17.29 -6.92
N ALA A 48 -8.53 18.45 -7.52
CA ALA A 48 -7.51 19.47 -7.74
C ALA A 48 -6.90 19.96 -6.43
N ALA A 49 -7.71 20.16 -5.39
CA ALA A 49 -7.23 20.55 -4.07
C ALA A 49 -6.35 19.46 -3.43
N PHE A 50 -6.76 18.18 -3.52
CA PHE A 50 -5.95 17.06 -3.05
C PHE A 50 -4.60 16.96 -3.78
N LEU A 51 -4.62 17.08 -5.12
CA LEU A 51 -3.39 17.10 -5.91
C LEU A 51 -2.51 18.29 -5.54
N ALA A 52 -3.09 19.48 -5.36
CA ALA A 52 -2.34 20.67 -4.99
C ALA A 52 -1.65 20.52 -3.64
N VAL A 53 -2.36 20.01 -2.62
CA VAL A 53 -1.79 19.73 -1.29
C VAL A 53 -0.69 18.67 -1.38
N SER A 54 -0.90 17.65 -2.21
CA SER A 54 0.09 16.58 -2.39
C SER A 54 1.35 17.06 -3.08
N TRP A 55 1.22 17.82 -4.17
CA TRP A 55 2.34 18.41 -4.89
C TRP A 55 3.07 19.50 -4.11
N ALA A 56 2.36 20.27 -3.27
CA ALA A 56 2.98 21.18 -2.31
C ALA A 56 3.92 20.45 -1.33
N GLY A 57 3.78 19.13 -1.18
CA GLY A 57 4.60 18.33 -0.30
C GLY A 57 4.20 18.42 1.16
N LEU A 58 2.95 18.82 1.45
CA LEU A 58 2.46 18.94 2.83
C LEU A 58 2.56 17.61 3.58
N TRP A 59 2.41 16.48 2.88
CA TRP A 59 2.49 15.17 3.50
C TRP A 59 3.90 14.84 4.01
N LEU A 60 4.96 15.34 3.36
CA LEU A 60 6.34 14.98 3.71
C LEU A 60 6.71 15.44 5.13
N SER A 61 6.21 16.59 5.57
CA SER A 61 6.49 17.14 6.90
C SER A 61 5.51 16.67 7.99
N MET A 62 4.43 15.97 7.62
CA MET A 62 3.36 15.61 8.54
C MET A 62 3.54 14.21 9.14
N PRO A 63 3.20 14.01 10.44
CA PRO A 63 3.18 12.69 11.06
C PRO A 63 2.19 11.73 10.38
N PRO A 64 2.42 10.40 10.43
CA PRO A 64 1.55 9.41 9.76
C PRO A 64 0.07 9.50 10.12
N LEU A 65 -0.26 9.79 11.39
CA LEU A 65 -1.65 9.99 11.84
C LEU A 65 -2.33 11.16 11.12
N VAL A 66 -1.62 12.28 10.94
CA VAL A 66 -2.14 13.48 10.27
C VAL A 66 -2.33 13.20 8.78
N ARG A 67 -1.42 12.44 8.16
CA ARG A 67 -1.57 11.98 6.77
C ARG A 67 -2.85 11.16 6.59
N MET A 68 -3.08 10.17 7.45
CA MET A 68 -4.29 9.33 7.41
C MET A 68 -5.57 10.16 7.58
N ILE A 69 -5.62 11.05 8.57
CA ILE A 69 -6.78 11.93 8.80
C ILE A 69 -7.00 12.84 7.58
N GLY A 70 -5.94 13.42 7.02
CA GLY A 70 -6.02 14.26 5.83
C GLY A 70 -6.57 13.51 4.63
N VAL A 71 -6.03 12.33 4.32
CA VAL A 71 -6.51 11.47 3.22
C VAL A 71 -7.97 11.05 3.46
N ALA A 72 -8.34 10.69 4.70
CA ALA A 72 -9.72 10.34 5.04
C ALA A 72 -10.69 11.51 4.85
N LEU A 73 -10.31 12.73 5.24
CA LEU A 73 -11.11 13.93 5.02
C LEU A 73 -11.31 14.21 3.52
N PHE A 74 -10.26 14.09 2.71
CA PHE A 74 -10.38 14.24 1.26
C PHE A 74 -11.24 13.13 0.63
N ALA A 75 -11.14 11.89 1.12
CA ALA A 75 -11.99 10.79 0.67
C ALA A 75 -13.47 11.03 1.02
N LEU A 76 -13.76 11.53 2.23
CA LEU A 76 -15.12 11.90 2.65
C LEU A 76 -15.65 13.08 1.83
N ALA A 77 -14.82 14.09 1.55
CA ALA A 77 -15.20 15.20 0.68
C ALA A 77 -15.49 14.74 -0.76
N LEU A 78 -14.70 13.80 -1.28
CA LEU A 78 -14.92 13.19 -2.59
C LEU A 78 -16.27 12.46 -2.62
N LEU A 79 -16.53 11.57 -1.65
CA LEU A 79 -17.79 10.85 -1.50
C LEU A 79 -18.98 11.81 -1.34
N GLY A 80 -18.84 12.84 -0.52
CA GLY A 80 -19.84 13.88 -0.33
C GLY A 80 -20.14 14.66 -1.62
N SER A 81 -19.11 14.94 -2.44
CA SER A 81 -19.30 15.56 -3.76
C SER A 81 -20.01 14.65 -4.74
N LEU A 82 -19.83 13.33 -4.66
CA LEU A 82 -20.49 12.36 -5.54
C LEU A 82 -21.94 12.05 -5.11
N PHE A 83 -22.27 12.22 -3.83
CA PHE A 83 -23.61 11.97 -3.30
C PHE A 83 -24.77 12.62 -4.10
N PRO A 84 -24.71 13.91 -4.50
CA PRO A 84 -25.76 14.50 -5.34
C PRO A 84 -25.89 13.85 -6.73
N LEU A 85 -24.84 13.23 -7.26
CA LEU A 85 -24.91 12.48 -8.52
C LEU A 85 -25.73 11.19 -8.38
N VAL A 86 -25.65 10.52 -7.22
CA VAL A 86 -26.42 9.30 -6.96
C VAL A 86 -27.91 9.62 -6.73
N ARG A 87 -28.20 10.78 -6.11
CA ARG A 87 -29.58 11.26 -5.91
C ARG A 87 -30.18 11.93 -7.15
N MET A 88 -29.39 12.07 -8.20
CA MET A 88 -29.77 12.75 -9.43
C MET A 88 -30.88 11.98 -10.16
N ARG A 89 -32.03 12.64 -10.34
CA ARG A 89 -33.15 12.09 -11.10
C ARG A 89 -33.01 12.44 -12.58
N TRP A 90 -33.19 11.43 -13.43
CA TRP A 90 -33.19 11.64 -14.88
C TRP A 90 -34.28 12.64 -15.28
N PRO A 91 -33.99 13.64 -16.15
CA PRO A 91 -34.97 14.65 -16.52
C PRO A 91 -36.20 14.05 -17.18
N ARG A 92 -37.40 14.43 -16.69
CA ARG A 92 -38.67 13.92 -17.24
C ARG A 92 -38.97 14.54 -18.60
N ARG A 93 -39.91 13.94 -19.35
CA ARG A 93 -40.32 14.46 -20.69
C ARG A 93 -40.87 15.88 -20.57
N GLU A 94 -41.70 16.10 -19.55
CA GLU A 94 -42.34 17.38 -19.24
C GLU A 94 -41.32 18.50 -18.98
N GLU A 95 -40.25 18.22 -18.24
CA GLU A 95 -39.20 19.20 -17.97
C GLU A 95 -38.49 19.64 -19.27
N ALA A 96 -38.24 18.70 -20.18
CA ALA A 96 -37.63 18.99 -21.46
C ALA A 96 -38.55 19.77 -22.41
N LEU A 97 -39.86 19.47 -22.40
CA LEU A 97 -40.87 20.23 -23.13
C LEU A 97 -40.99 21.66 -22.59
N SER A 98 -41.06 21.82 -21.27
CA SER A 98 -41.15 23.13 -20.61
C SER A 98 -39.92 24.02 -20.89
N ARG A 99 -38.73 23.42 -20.99
CA ARG A 99 -37.51 24.14 -21.40
C ARG A 99 -37.58 24.56 -22.86
N LEU A 100 -38.00 23.65 -23.74
CA LEU A 100 -38.10 23.92 -25.18
C LEU A 100 -39.05 25.09 -25.44
N ASP A 101 -40.13 25.20 -24.67
CA ASP A 101 -41.06 26.33 -24.70
C ASP A 101 -40.43 27.64 -24.17
N ARG A 102 -39.66 27.58 -23.08
CA ARG A 102 -39.00 28.75 -22.49
C ARG A 102 -37.89 29.34 -23.38
N GLU A 103 -37.06 28.49 -23.96
CA GLU A 103 -35.89 28.88 -24.76
C GLU A 103 -36.25 29.29 -26.19
N SER A 104 -37.39 28.83 -26.72
CA SER A 104 -37.83 29.17 -28.08
C SER A 104 -38.54 30.53 -28.15
N HIS A 105 -38.89 31.14 -27.02
CA HIS A 105 -39.61 32.42 -26.92
C HIS A 105 -40.87 32.50 -27.81
N LEU A 106 -41.55 31.37 -28.02
CA LEU A 106 -42.77 31.30 -28.84
C LEU A 106 -44.00 31.58 -27.97
N ALA A 107 -44.97 32.31 -28.53
CA ALA A 107 -46.25 32.54 -27.89
C ALA A 107 -46.97 31.19 -27.63
N HIS A 108 -47.59 31.06 -26.44
CA HIS A 108 -48.49 29.95 -26.08
C HIS A 108 -47.89 28.53 -25.94
N ARG A 109 -46.59 28.37 -25.67
CA ARG A 109 -45.97 27.08 -25.27
C ARG A 109 -46.29 25.88 -26.22
N PRO A 110 -45.91 25.97 -27.49
CA PRO A 110 -46.32 25.01 -28.53
C PRO A 110 -45.83 23.57 -28.29
N ALA A 111 -44.71 23.35 -27.60
CA ALA A 111 -44.22 22.00 -27.33
C ALA A 111 -45.10 21.24 -26.32
N THR A 112 -45.62 21.95 -25.31
CA THR A 112 -46.60 21.38 -24.36
C THR A 112 -47.97 21.16 -25.02
N ALA A 113 -48.41 22.08 -25.89
CA ALA A 113 -49.69 21.98 -26.59
C ALA A 113 -49.76 20.79 -27.57
N ILE A 114 -48.64 20.43 -28.23
CA ILE A 114 -48.57 19.26 -29.13
C ILE A 114 -48.66 17.94 -28.35
N SER A 115 -48.25 17.92 -27.09
CA SER A 115 -48.38 16.74 -26.23
C SER A 115 -49.73 16.62 -25.53
N ASP A 116 -50.61 17.62 -25.65
CA ASP A 116 -51.92 17.61 -25.03
C ASP A 116 -52.91 16.74 -25.85
N ALA A 117 -53.86 16.11 -25.16
CA ALA A 117 -54.89 15.31 -25.78
C ALA A 117 -56.22 16.06 -25.76
N LEU A 118 -57.04 15.88 -26.80
CA LEU A 118 -58.36 16.49 -26.85
C LEU A 118 -59.20 15.97 -25.67
N ALA A 119 -59.52 16.83 -24.71
CA ALA A 119 -60.34 16.48 -23.54
C ALA A 119 -61.82 16.22 -23.91
N THR A 120 -62.22 16.59 -25.13
CA THR A 120 -63.58 16.45 -25.65
C THR A 120 -63.80 15.05 -26.24
N ARG A 121 -65.03 14.53 -26.08
CA ARG A 121 -65.48 13.23 -26.61
C ARG A 121 -65.18 13.12 -28.12
N ALA A 122 -64.59 11.99 -28.55
CA ALA A 122 -64.03 11.79 -29.89
C ALA A 122 -65.05 11.80 -31.05
N ASP A 123 -66.34 11.92 -30.74
CA ASP A 123 -67.45 11.70 -31.67
C ASP A 123 -67.94 12.97 -32.39
N ASP A 124 -67.44 14.17 -32.04
CA ASP A 124 -67.80 15.41 -32.74
C ASP A 124 -66.83 15.73 -33.91
N PRO A 125 -67.29 15.63 -35.18
CA PRO A 125 -66.45 15.87 -36.34
C PRO A 125 -65.96 17.32 -36.47
N VAL A 126 -66.69 18.30 -35.92
CA VAL A 126 -66.32 19.73 -35.98
C VAL A 126 -65.17 20.01 -35.02
N SER A 127 -65.29 19.54 -33.77
CA SER A 127 -64.22 19.63 -32.77
C SER A 127 -62.94 18.92 -33.24
N ALA A 128 -63.06 17.75 -33.88
CA ALA A 128 -61.92 17.05 -34.45
C ALA A 128 -61.25 17.81 -35.61
N ALA A 129 -62.02 18.52 -36.45
CA ALA A 129 -61.47 19.35 -37.52
C ALA A 129 -60.72 20.58 -36.99
N LEU A 130 -61.28 21.26 -35.99
CA LEU A 130 -60.63 22.40 -35.32
C LEU A 130 -59.35 21.97 -34.59
N TRP A 131 -59.36 20.82 -33.91
CA TRP A 131 -58.16 20.25 -33.28
C TRP A 131 -57.06 19.97 -34.29
N ARG A 132 -57.37 19.32 -35.43
CA ARG A 132 -56.38 19.07 -36.49
C ARG A 132 -55.80 20.36 -37.06
N ALA A 133 -56.61 21.40 -37.23
CA ALA A 133 -56.14 22.71 -37.68
C ALA A 133 -55.21 23.39 -36.65
N HIS A 134 -55.54 23.27 -35.35
CA HIS A 134 -54.70 23.76 -34.25
C HIS A 134 -53.37 23.01 -34.17
N VAL A 135 -53.38 21.67 -34.27
CA VAL A 135 -52.19 20.82 -34.30
C VAL A 135 -51.30 21.15 -35.52
N ALA A 136 -51.88 21.36 -36.71
CA ALA A 136 -51.11 21.73 -37.89
C ALA A 136 -50.41 23.10 -37.73
N LYS A 137 -51.09 24.08 -37.12
CA LYS A 137 -50.53 25.42 -36.85
C LYS A 137 -49.42 25.37 -35.80
N THR A 138 -49.59 24.59 -34.74
CA THR A 138 -48.59 24.42 -33.67
C THR A 138 -47.37 23.63 -34.16
N LEU A 139 -47.55 22.61 -35.02
CA LEU A 139 -46.44 21.89 -35.67
C LEU A 139 -45.61 22.79 -36.59
N ALA A 140 -46.25 23.70 -37.32
CA ALA A 140 -45.54 24.69 -38.14
C ALA A 140 -44.67 25.62 -37.27
N ALA A 141 -45.18 26.05 -36.10
CA ALA A 141 -44.41 26.81 -35.13
C ALA A 141 -43.30 25.98 -34.45
N ALA A 142 -43.52 24.66 -34.28
CA ALA A 142 -42.59 23.75 -33.64
C ALA A 142 -41.28 23.52 -34.44
N ARG A 143 -41.27 23.81 -35.75
CA ARG A 143 -40.06 23.75 -36.59
C ARG A 143 -38.96 24.70 -36.12
N ASN A 144 -39.33 25.78 -35.44
CA ASN A 144 -38.40 26.80 -34.94
C ASN A 144 -38.00 26.59 -33.47
N LEU A 145 -38.31 25.43 -32.88
CA LEU A 145 -37.98 25.16 -31.48
C LEU A 145 -36.46 25.05 -31.27
N LYS A 146 -35.95 25.82 -30.31
CA LYS A 146 -34.54 25.86 -29.91
C LYS A 146 -34.41 25.30 -28.50
N ALA A 147 -33.51 24.35 -28.30
CA ALA A 147 -33.25 23.75 -26.99
C ALA A 147 -32.44 24.65 -26.03
N GLY A 148 -31.93 25.79 -26.53
CA GLY A 148 -31.02 26.68 -25.82
C GLY A 148 -29.61 26.11 -25.66
N LEU A 149 -28.68 26.96 -25.21
CA LEU A 149 -27.34 26.55 -24.78
C LEU A 149 -27.38 26.08 -23.31
N PRO A 150 -26.49 25.16 -22.89
CA PRO A 150 -26.38 24.78 -21.48
C PRO A 150 -25.86 25.96 -20.64
N ALA A 151 -26.62 26.36 -19.64
CA ALA A 151 -26.27 27.41 -18.69
C ALA A 151 -26.26 26.84 -17.25
N PRO A 152 -25.21 26.12 -16.85
CA PRO A 152 -25.17 25.40 -15.56
C PRO A 152 -25.01 26.30 -14.32
N GLY A 153 -25.05 27.63 -14.46
CA GLY A 153 -25.13 28.56 -13.33
C GLY A 153 -23.96 28.48 -12.32
N LEU A 154 -22.80 27.98 -12.74
CA LEU A 154 -21.65 27.77 -11.83
C LEU A 154 -21.23 29.03 -11.07
N ALA A 155 -21.31 30.20 -11.71
CA ALA A 155 -20.92 31.46 -11.10
C ALA A 155 -21.78 31.83 -9.88
N ALA A 156 -23.07 31.46 -9.87
CA ALA A 156 -23.97 31.70 -8.75
C ALA A 156 -23.73 30.74 -7.57
N ARG A 157 -23.09 29.59 -7.82
CA ARG A 157 -22.87 28.53 -6.83
C ARG A 157 -21.52 28.65 -6.11
N ASP A 158 -20.60 29.44 -6.65
CA ASP A 158 -19.28 29.72 -6.06
C ASP A 158 -18.99 31.24 -6.06
N PRO A 159 -19.62 32.01 -5.15
CA PRO A 159 -19.44 33.47 -5.08
C PRO A 159 -18.05 33.88 -4.60
N ARG A 160 -17.33 33.00 -3.88
CA ARG A 160 -15.98 33.25 -3.35
C ARG A 160 -14.87 32.74 -4.28
N ALA A 161 -15.22 32.19 -5.45
CA ALA A 161 -14.29 31.68 -6.46
C ALA A 161 -13.30 30.62 -5.94
N PHE A 162 -13.71 29.76 -4.99
CA PHE A 162 -12.89 28.66 -4.50
C PHE A 162 -12.41 27.73 -5.63
N ARG A 163 -13.22 27.59 -6.70
CA ARG A 163 -12.83 26.84 -7.90
C ARG A 163 -11.61 27.43 -8.61
N ALA A 164 -11.52 28.76 -8.69
CA ALA A 164 -10.42 29.44 -9.36
C ALA A 164 -9.15 29.31 -8.53
N LEU A 165 -9.28 29.41 -7.20
CA LEU A 165 -8.18 29.17 -6.27
C LEU A 165 -7.66 27.73 -6.38
N ALA A 166 -8.54 26.73 -6.45
CA ALA A 166 -8.12 25.33 -6.60
C ALA A 166 -7.36 25.09 -7.91
N VAL A 167 -7.83 25.65 -9.03
CA VAL A 167 -7.13 25.56 -10.32
C VAL A 167 -5.78 26.28 -10.27
N LEU A 168 -5.73 27.48 -9.69
CA LEU A 168 -4.48 28.24 -9.56
C LEU A 168 -3.47 27.50 -8.67
N ALA A 169 -3.91 26.97 -7.53
CA ALA A 169 -3.09 26.16 -6.65
C ALA A 169 -2.59 24.89 -7.35
N LEU A 170 -3.44 24.22 -8.13
CA LEU A 170 -3.07 23.05 -8.92
C LEU A 170 -1.93 23.37 -9.89
N PHE A 171 -2.05 24.45 -10.67
CA PHE A 171 -0.99 24.86 -11.61
C PHE A 171 0.29 25.28 -10.87
N ALA A 172 0.18 26.12 -9.83
CA ALA A 172 1.34 26.58 -9.08
C ALA A 172 2.13 25.40 -8.46
N THR A 173 1.42 24.46 -7.83
CA THR A 173 2.03 23.29 -7.19
C THR A 173 2.52 22.26 -8.20
N PHE A 174 1.90 22.16 -9.37
CA PHE A 174 2.38 21.31 -10.47
C PHE A 174 3.80 21.68 -10.94
N PHE A 175 4.06 22.98 -11.04
CA PHE A 175 5.40 23.49 -11.36
C PHE A 175 6.35 23.35 -10.17
N LEU A 176 5.88 23.59 -8.95
CA LEU A 176 6.69 23.44 -7.72
C LEU A 176 7.19 22.00 -7.51
N ALA A 177 6.35 21.00 -7.78
CA ALA A 177 6.69 19.59 -7.55
C ALA A 177 7.72 19.00 -8.53
N GLY A 178 7.94 19.64 -9.69
CA GLY A 178 8.98 19.23 -10.64
C GLY A 178 8.92 17.75 -11.03
N GLY A 179 10.05 17.04 -10.96
CA GLY A 179 10.14 15.61 -11.31
C GLY A 179 9.52 14.65 -10.28
N GLU A 180 9.30 15.10 -9.04
CA GLU A 180 8.92 14.24 -7.91
C GLU A 180 7.39 14.15 -7.70
N ARG A 181 6.59 14.61 -8.66
CA ARG A 181 5.12 14.71 -8.56
C ARG A 181 4.47 13.42 -8.07
N TRP A 182 4.89 12.28 -8.59
CA TRP A 182 4.31 10.99 -8.22
C TRP A 182 4.74 10.53 -6.83
N SER A 183 6.03 10.63 -6.50
CA SER A 183 6.53 10.31 -5.16
C SER A 183 5.85 11.14 -4.06
N ARG A 184 5.56 12.43 -4.34
CA ARG A 184 4.83 13.30 -3.40
C ARG A 184 3.38 12.89 -3.20
N VAL A 185 2.71 12.35 -4.22
CA VAL A 185 1.35 11.79 -4.08
C VAL A 185 1.39 10.47 -3.30
N GLU A 186 2.35 9.60 -3.61
CA GLU A 186 2.55 8.32 -2.91
C GLU A 186 2.82 8.53 -1.41
N SER A 187 3.54 9.59 -1.04
CA SER A 187 3.82 9.93 0.36
C SER A 187 2.56 10.17 1.22
N ALA A 188 1.41 10.51 0.60
CA ALA A 188 0.14 10.64 1.30
C ALA A 188 -0.38 9.27 1.81
N PHE A 189 -0.02 8.20 1.11
CA PHE A 189 -0.43 6.82 1.39
C PHE A 189 0.65 6.03 2.13
N ASP A 190 1.83 6.61 2.33
CA ASP A 190 2.86 6.03 3.19
C ASP A 190 2.51 6.28 4.67
N TRP A 191 1.94 5.25 5.28
CA TRP A 191 1.58 5.22 6.70
C TRP A 191 2.59 4.41 7.53
N SER A 192 3.78 4.12 6.99
CA SER A 192 4.85 3.48 7.74
C SER A 192 5.22 4.35 8.94
N GLY A 193 5.08 3.78 10.15
CA GLY A 193 5.27 4.51 11.42
C GLY A 193 3.98 5.01 12.10
N ALA A 194 2.79 4.80 11.53
CA ALA A 194 1.53 5.05 12.25
C ALA A 194 1.34 4.14 13.48
N VAL A 195 1.95 2.94 13.44
CA VAL A 195 2.07 2.04 14.59
C VAL A 195 3.45 2.26 15.19
N ILE A 196 3.49 2.76 16.43
CA ILE A 196 4.71 2.77 17.24
C ILE A 196 5.13 1.31 17.41
N ARG A 197 6.12 0.87 16.63
CA ARG A 197 6.71 -0.45 16.83
C ARG A 197 7.61 -0.36 18.04
N THR A 198 7.40 -1.24 19.01
CA THR A 198 8.35 -1.43 20.11
C THR A 198 9.71 -1.72 19.48
N PRO A 199 10.74 -0.90 19.77
CA PRO A 199 12.06 -1.13 19.22
C PRO A 199 12.54 -2.50 19.67
N TYR A 200 13.05 -3.29 18.73
CA TYR A 200 13.54 -4.62 19.01
C TYR A 200 14.92 -4.83 18.43
N ARG A 201 15.71 -5.64 19.12
CA ARG A 201 17.08 -5.96 18.74
C ARG A 201 17.40 -7.41 19.09
N LEU A 202 17.95 -8.11 18.11
CA LEU A 202 18.42 -9.47 18.22
C LEU A 202 19.88 -9.50 17.81
N ASP A 203 20.78 -9.71 18.76
CA ASP A 203 22.19 -9.91 18.50
C ASP A 203 22.53 -11.38 18.80
N ALA A 204 23.43 -11.96 18.01
CA ALA A 204 23.91 -13.32 18.22
C ALA A 204 25.42 -13.40 17.98
N TRP A 205 26.11 -14.22 18.75
CA TRP A 205 27.53 -14.50 18.55
C TRP A 205 27.82 -15.96 18.91
N VAL A 206 28.85 -16.51 18.26
CA VAL A 206 29.35 -17.86 18.56
C VAL A 206 30.62 -17.72 19.37
N ASP A 207 30.69 -18.42 20.50
CA ASP A 207 31.86 -18.54 21.36
C ASP A 207 32.48 -19.94 21.19
N PRO A 208 33.65 -20.06 20.53
CA PRO A 208 34.34 -21.33 20.38
C PRO A 208 34.90 -21.85 21.72
N PRO A 209 35.12 -23.18 21.88
CA PRO A 209 35.75 -23.71 23.07
C PRO A 209 37.13 -23.08 23.33
N ALA A 210 37.44 -22.79 24.60
CA ALA A 210 38.65 -22.06 24.99
C ALA A 210 39.97 -22.70 24.51
N TYR A 211 39.99 -24.02 24.35
CA TYR A 211 41.18 -24.75 23.85
C TYR A 211 41.47 -24.50 22.37
N THR A 212 40.51 -24.01 21.59
CA THR A 212 40.68 -23.76 20.14
C THR A 212 41.41 -22.45 19.84
N GLY A 213 41.53 -21.55 20.83
CA GLY A 213 42.16 -20.24 20.66
C GLY A 213 41.47 -19.30 19.67
N ARG A 214 40.26 -19.63 19.20
CA ARG A 214 39.52 -18.83 18.21
C ARG A 214 38.73 -17.71 18.90
N PRO A 215 38.74 -16.48 18.35
CA PRO A 215 37.95 -15.39 18.91
C PRO A 215 36.45 -15.60 18.68
N PRO A 216 35.58 -14.99 19.51
CA PRO A 216 34.13 -15.00 19.29
C PRO A 216 33.74 -14.36 17.95
N VAL A 217 32.79 -14.98 17.25
CA VAL A 217 32.31 -14.53 15.93
C VAL A 217 30.91 -13.94 16.06
N VAL A 218 30.77 -12.65 15.76
CA VAL A 218 29.48 -11.95 15.77
C VAL A 218 28.69 -12.30 14.51
N LEU A 219 27.44 -12.70 14.69
CA LEU A 219 26.54 -13.04 13.59
C LEU A 219 25.68 -11.83 13.19
N PRO A 220 25.24 -11.77 11.93
CA PRO A 220 24.23 -10.83 11.50
C PRO A 220 22.97 -10.95 12.37
N GLY A 221 22.61 -9.87 13.05
CA GLY A 221 21.45 -9.74 13.92
C GLY A 221 20.27 -9.05 13.24
N LEU A 222 19.10 -9.07 13.89
CA LEU A 222 17.90 -8.39 13.40
C LEU A 222 17.63 -7.15 14.25
N ARG A 223 17.40 -6.00 13.61
CA ARG A 223 17.08 -4.74 14.29
C ARG A 223 15.84 -4.10 13.69
N SER A 224 15.12 -3.29 14.48
CA SER A 224 13.90 -2.62 14.02
C SER A 224 14.16 -1.50 13.00
N ASP A 225 15.35 -0.88 13.05
CA ASP A 225 15.79 0.22 12.18
C ASP A 225 16.35 -0.26 10.83
N ASP A 226 16.83 -1.51 10.75
CA ASP A 226 17.42 -2.08 9.54
C ASP A 226 16.38 -2.89 8.74
N PRO A 227 16.07 -2.52 7.48
CA PRO A 227 15.11 -3.25 6.66
C PRO A 227 15.62 -4.57 6.09
N THR A 228 16.88 -4.94 6.29
CA THR A 228 17.49 -6.11 5.65
C THR A 228 17.03 -7.44 6.29
N THR A 229 16.62 -8.39 5.44
CA THR A 229 16.41 -9.79 5.83
C THR A 229 17.70 -10.57 5.60
N LEU A 230 18.24 -11.18 6.65
CA LEU A 230 19.55 -11.82 6.60
C LEU A 230 19.41 -13.34 6.56
N GLN A 231 19.84 -13.93 5.44
CA GLN A 231 20.12 -15.37 5.33
C GLN A 231 21.63 -15.54 5.48
N ALA A 232 22.07 -16.09 6.61
CA ALA A 232 23.49 -16.34 6.81
C ALA A 232 23.93 -17.55 5.98
N THR A 233 25.02 -17.38 5.22
CA THR A 233 25.78 -18.49 4.62
C THR A 233 26.25 -19.43 5.74
N ALA A 234 26.35 -20.73 5.45
CA ALA A 234 26.76 -21.73 6.43
C ALA A 234 28.11 -21.37 7.06
N LEU A 235 28.12 -21.10 8.37
CA LEU A 235 29.33 -20.78 9.13
C LEU A 235 29.94 -22.07 9.69
N SER A 236 31.22 -22.30 9.39
CA SER A 236 31.97 -23.44 9.91
C SER A 236 32.57 -23.11 11.27
N VAL A 237 32.18 -23.84 12.31
CA VAL A 237 32.58 -23.63 13.71
C VAL A 237 33.08 -24.94 14.33
N PRO A 238 34.03 -24.91 15.28
CA PRO A 238 34.44 -26.13 16.00
C PRO A 238 33.25 -26.77 16.72
N ALA A 239 33.21 -28.11 16.76
CA ALA A 239 32.22 -28.83 17.56
C ALA A 239 32.33 -28.45 19.05
N GLY A 240 31.18 -28.27 19.71
CA GLY A 240 31.11 -27.79 21.10
C GLY A 240 31.14 -26.27 21.24
N SER A 241 31.10 -25.50 20.14
CA SER A 241 30.94 -24.04 20.21
C SER A 241 29.56 -23.66 20.76
N VAL A 242 29.51 -22.60 21.58
CA VAL A 242 28.27 -22.11 22.19
C VAL A 242 27.77 -20.88 21.42
N LEU A 243 26.58 -21.00 20.82
CA LEU A 243 25.85 -19.85 20.29
C LEU A 243 25.12 -19.15 21.42
N VAL A 244 25.39 -17.86 21.58
CA VAL A 244 24.65 -16.99 22.49
C VAL A 244 23.75 -16.07 21.68
N VAL A 245 22.45 -16.09 21.99
CA VAL A 245 21.44 -15.24 21.37
C VAL A 245 20.87 -14.31 22.41
N ARG A 246 20.93 -13.01 22.15
CA ARG A 246 20.40 -11.96 23.03
C ARG A 246 19.26 -11.22 22.32
N ALA A 247 18.07 -11.29 22.90
CA ALA A 247 16.88 -10.62 22.39
C ALA A 247 16.44 -9.50 23.34
N VAL A 248 16.16 -8.32 22.78
CA VAL A 248 15.59 -7.15 23.47
C VAL A 248 14.31 -6.77 22.73
N GLY A 249 13.18 -6.74 23.42
CA GLY A 249 11.88 -6.43 22.81
C GLY A 249 11.32 -7.54 21.89
N LEU A 250 11.92 -8.73 21.91
CA LEU A 250 11.48 -9.93 21.21
C LEU A 250 11.42 -11.11 22.18
N ASP A 251 10.46 -12.01 21.97
CA ASP A 251 10.38 -13.28 22.68
C ASP A 251 11.43 -14.25 22.12
N ALA A 252 12.55 -14.41 22.82
CA ALA A 252 13.61 -15.37 22.48
C ALA A 252 13.10 -16.82 22.46
N SER A 253 11.96 -17.11 23.10
CA SER A 253 11.32 -18.44 23.11
C SER A 253 10.76 -18.86 21.75
N ALA A 254 10.64 -17.95 20.79
CA ALA A 254 10.21 -18.25 19.43
C ALA A 254 11.34 -18.81 18.52
N LEU A 255 12.55 -19.01 19.06
CA LEU A 255 13.67 -19.61 18.35
C LEU A 255 13.35 -21.07 17.96
N LYS A 256 13.46 -21.37 16.66
CA LYS A 256 13.35 -22.74 16.14
C LYS A 256 14.74 -23.28 15.87
N THR A 257 15.08 -24.39 16.49
CA THR A 257 16.32 -25.13 16.26
C THR A 257 16.04 -26.38 15.42
N GLU A 258 16.89 -26.62 14.42
CA GLU A 258 16.85 -27.81 13.56
C GLU A 258 18.26 -28.41 13.47
N GLY A 259 18.39 -29.73 13.63
CA GLY A 259 19.69 -30.44 13.56
C GLY A 259 20.36 -30.67 14.93
N GLY A 260 21.69 -30.85 14.93
CA GLY A 260 22.47 -31.20 16.14
C GLY A 260 22.80 -30.02 17.05
N ILE A 261 21.83 -29.14 17.29
CA ILE A 261 21.98 -27.97 18.15
C ILE A 261 21.11 -28.18 19.39
N ALA A 262 21.75 -28.28 20.55
CA ALA A 262 21.07 -28.52 21.82
C ALA A 262 20.99 -27.22 22.62
N GLU A 263 19.82 -26.94 23.21
CA GLU A 263 19.68 -25.80 24.09
C GLU A 263 20.29 -26.09 25.45
N LEU A 264 21.27 -25.28 25.84
CA LEU A 264 21.82 -25.28 27.19
C LEU A 264 20.82 -24.51 28.07
N LYS A 265 20.00 -25.25 28.82
CA LYS A 265 19.17 -24.64 29.86
C LYS A 265 20.12 -23.94 30.85
N PRO A 266 19.82 -22.68 31.26
CA PRO A 266 20.58 -22.05 32.32
C PRO A 266 20.53 -22.97 33.55
N GLN A 267 21.68 -23.48 33.94
CA GLN A 267 21.86 -23.98 35.29
C GLN A 267 21.84 -22.74 36.18
N ASP A 268 20.97 -22.72 37.18
CA ASP A 268 20.84 -21.64 38.17
C ASP A 268 22.13 -21.52 39.01
N ASP A 269 23.21 -21.04 38.39
CA ASP A 269 24.38 -20.56 39.11
C ASP A 269 24.10 -19.11 39.52
N ALA A 270 23.41 -19.01 40.65
CA ALA A 270 23.46 -17.85 41.50
C ALA A 270 24.91 -17.61 41.92
N SER A 271 25.65 -16.76 41.19
CA SER A 271 26.70 -15.88 41.75
C SER A 271 27.27 -14.91 40.70
N GLN A 272 26.97 -13.62 40.93
CA GLN A 272 27.93 -12.51 40.96
C GLN A 272 28.67 -12.13 39.66
N ASN A 273 28.07 -11.22 38.89
CA ASN A 273 28.53 -9.82 38.75
C ASN A 273 27.85 -9.17 37.53
N PRO A 274 26.86 -8.28 37.72
CA PRO A 274 26.49 -7.33 36.68
C PRO A 274 27.64 -6.31 36.54
N PRO A 275 28.13 -5.98 35.33
CA PRO A 275 28.80 -4.71 35.15
C PRO A 275 27.78 -3.62 35.45
N GLU A 276 27.96 -2.93 36.57
CA GLU A 276 27.23 -1.72 36.91
C GLU A 276 27.50 -0.66 35.84
N THR A 277 26.52 -0.47 34.97
CA THR A 277 26.22 0.85 34.41
C THR A 277 24.71 0.87 34.11
N PRO A 278 23.88 1.38 35.04
CA PRO A 278 22.45 1.48 34.81
C PRO A 278 22.20 2.59 33.79
N SER A 279 21.96 2.22 32.53
CA SER A 279 21.30 3.10 31.57
C SER A 279 19.78 3.00 31.78
N PRO A 280 19.06 4.09 32.04
CA PRO A 280 17.68 4.06 32.53
C PRO A 280 16.64 3.87 31.40
N ALA A 281 16.82 2.84 30.55
CA ALA A 281 15.89 2.52 29.46
C ALA A 281 15.88 1.06 28.99
N ALA A 282 16.57 0.13 29.65
CA ALA A 282 16.72 -1.24 29.14
C ALA A 282 15.62 -2.18 29.66
N THR A 283 14.65 -2.50 28.79
CA THR A 283 13.82 -3.71 28.88
C THR A 283 14.73 -4.93 29.15
N PRO A 284 14.36 -5.89 30.03
CA PRO A 284 15.20 -7.04 30.33
C PRO A 284 15.56 -7.79 29.04
N ALA A 285 16.85 -7.89 28.75
CA ALA A 285 17.35 -8.66 27.62
C ALA A 285 17.31 -10.14 27.98
N LEU A 286 16.63 -10.96 27.17
CA LEU A 286 16.61 -12.41 27.32
C LEU A 286 17.81 -13.00 26.59
N GLU A 287 18.68 -13.70 27.33
CA GLU A 287 19.82 -14.44 26.80
C GLU A 287 19.51 -15.94 26.75
N ARG A 288 19.81 -16.60 25.63
CA ARG A 288 19.73 -18.06 25.47
C ARG A 288 21.04 -18.59 24.89
N ARG A 289 21.43 -19.79 25.31
CA ARG A 289 22.68 -20.44 24.93
C ARG A 289 22.39 -21.79 24.28
N PHE A 290 23.06 -22.07 23.17
CA PHE A 290 22.90 -23.30 22.41
C PHE A 290 24.26 -23.91 22.12
N GLU A 291 24.43 -25.19 22.38
CA GLU A 291 25.65 -25.94 22.03
C GLU A 291 25.53 -26.49 20.60
N ILE A 292 26.55 -26.23 19.78
CA ILE A 292 26.62 -26.69 18.39
C ILE A 292 27.49 -27.96 18.36
N SER A 293 26.84 -29.12 18.29
CA SER A 293 27.54 -30.43 18.22
C SER A 293 27.65 -30.95 16.78
N GLN A 294 26.64 -30.73 15.95
CA GLN A 294 26.61 -31.12 14.54
C GLN A 294 26.06 -29.99 13.67
N ALA A 295 26.00 -30.21 12.35
CA ALA A 295 25.35 -29.28 11.45
C ALA A 295 23.90 -29.03 11.86
N GLY A 296 23.47 -27.77 11.79
CA GLY A 296 22.14 -27.37 12.21
C GLY A 296 21.81 -25.94 11.83
N THR A 297 20.53 -25.60 11.96
CA THR A 297 20.00 -24.29 11.61
C THR A 297 19.22 -23.74 12.79
N ILE A 298 19.42 -22.44 13.08
CA ILE A 298 18.59 -21.69 14.02
C ILE A 298 17.87 -20.60 13.26
N SER A 299 16.55 -20.51 13.44
CA SER A 299 15.73 -19.48 12.82
C SER A 299 14.85 -18.76 13.84
N LEU A 300 14.68 -17.45 13.64
CA LEU A 300 13.74 -16.63 14.40
C LEU A 300 12.87 -15.85 13.42
N ALA A 301 11.55 -15.88 13.62
CA ALA A 301 10.60 -15.01 12.96
C ALA A 301 10.29 -13.79 13.85
N GLY A 302 10.60 -12.60 13.36
CA GLY A 302 10.26 -11.33 14.01
C GLY A 302 8.82 -10.88 13.70
N PRO A 303 8.31 -9.87 14.42
CA PRO A 303 6.92 -9.39 14.32
C PRO A 303 6.57 -8.79 12.96
N ASP A 304 7.57 -8.33 12.20
CA ASP A 304 7.41 -7.64 10.92
C ASP A 304 7.48 -8.59 9.70
N ARG A 305 7.16 -9.88 9.86
CA ARG A 305 7.38 -10.96 8.87
C ARG A 305 8.84 -11.16 8.44
N ARG A 306 9.77 -10.44 9.06
CA ARG A 306 11.21 -10.62 8.85
C ARG A 306 11.67 -11.84 9.61
N SER A 307 12.53 -12.65 9.00
CA SER A 307 13.14 -13.80 9.66
C SER A 307 14.65 -13.73 9.53
N VAL A 308 15.36 -14.16 10.58
CA VAL A 308 16.79 -14.44 10.52
C VAL A 308 17.01 -15.94 10.54
N THR A 309 17.98 -16.42 9.77
CA THR A 309 18.35 -17.83 9.74
C THR A 309 19.87 -17.95 9.77
N TRP A 310 20.38 -18.63 10.79
CA TRP A 310 21.79 -18.96 10.95
C TRP A 310 22.00 -20.44 10.67
N LYS A 311 22.90 -20.76 9.74
CA LYS A 311 23.27 -22.13 9.39
C LYS A 311 24.68 -22.40 9.90
N PHE A 312 24.85 -23.52 10.61
CA PHE A 312 26.13 -23.92 11.19
C PHE A 312 26.59 -25.28 10.65
N SER A 313 27.89 -25.41 10.45
CA SER A 313 28.58 -26.67 10.17
C SER A 313 29.62 -26.90 11.27
N ALA A 314 29.49 -27.99 12.01
CA ALA A 314 30.43 -28.34 13.07
C ALA A 314 31.64 -29.09 12.49
N VAL A 315 32.85 -28.61 12.77
CA VAL A 315 34.10 -29.32 12.46
C VAL A 315 34.46 -30.22 13.65
N PRO A 316 34.49 -31.56 13.49
CA PRO A 316 34.88 -32.47 14.56
C PRO A 316 36.31 -32.23 15.04
N ASP A 317 36.55 -32.47 16.33
CA ASP A 317 37.87 -32.37 16.95
C ASP A 317 38.61 -33.71 16.90
N THR A 318 39.83 -33.73 16.36
CA THR A 318 40.65 -34.95 16.24
C THR A 318 41.57 -35.08 17.45
N LYS A 319 41.75 -36.30 17.98
CA LYS A 319 42.66 -36.52 19.11
C LYS A 319 44.12 -36.28 18.70
N PRO A 320 44.96 -35.69 19.59
CA PRO A 320 46.38 -35.48 19.32
C PRO A 320 47.09 -36.80 19.10
N THR A 321 48.01 -36.82 18.14
CA THR A 321 48.88 -37.97 17.89
C THR A 321 50.32 -37.61 18.24
N ILE A 322 51.02 -38.53 18.92
CA ILE A 322 52.43 -38.39 19.28
C ILE A 322 53.21 -39.58 18.73
N ALA A 323 54.31 -39.30 18.03
CA ALA A 323 55.20 -40.30 17.46
C ALA A 323 56.65 -39.95 17.74
N PHE A 324 57.52 -40.96 17.85
CA PHE A 324 58.97 -40.73 17.93
C PHE A 324 59.49 -40.32 16.55
N ALA A 325 60.15 -39.17 16.48
CA ALA A 325 60.78 -38.67 15.25
C ALA A 325 62.10 -39.41 14.95
N LYS A 326 62.76 -39.93 16.01
CA LYS A 326 63.91 -40.84 15.94
C LYS A 326 63.78 -41.85 17.05
N GLU A 327 64.36 -43.02 16.87
CA GLU A 327 64.47 -44.00 17.96
C GLU A 327 65.14 -43.36 19.18
N PRO A 328 64.68 -43.67 20.42
CA PRO A 328 65.31 -43.21 21.64
C PRO A 328 66.80 -43.54 21.67
N GLN A 329 67.64 -42.54 21.89
CA GLN A 329 69.10 -42.70 21.83
C GLN A 329 69.77 -42.26 23.14
N GLY A 330 70.89 -42.91 23.46
CA GLY A 330 71.79 -42.47 24.51
C GLY A 330 72.58 -41.23 24.06
N GLY A 331 72.45 -40.14 24.80
CA GLY A 331 73.27 -38.93 24.66
C GLY A 331 74.60 -39.05 25.40
N GLN A 332 75.44 -38.02 25.29
CA GLN A 332 76.70 -37.96 26.04
C GLN A 332 76.42 -37.90 27.56
N ARG A 333 77.19 -38.65 28.36
CA ARG A 333 77.05 -38.74 29.83
C ARG A 333 75.71 -39.34 30.31
N ASN A 334 75.29 -40.49 29.76
CA ASN A 334 74.13 -41.26 30.24
C ASN A 334 72.80 -40.49 30.22
N GLN A 335 72.63 -39.59 29.24
CA GLN A 335 71.39 -38.86 29.02
C GLN A 335 70.48 -39.64 28.06
N LEU A 336 69.16 -39.59 28.27
CA LEU A 336 68.19 -40.12 27.31
C LEU A 336 67.74 -39.00 26.38
N VAL A 337 67.97 -39.15 25.07
CA VAL A 337 67.52 -38.21 24.05
C VAL A 337 66.27 -38.78 23.38
N LEU A 338 65.14 -38.09 23.58
CA LEU A 338 63.85 -38.41 22.96
C LEU A 338 63.52 -37.35 21.93
N ALA A 339 63.65 -37.70 20.65
CA ALA A 339 63.12 -36.89 19.57
C ALA A 339 61.67 -37.35 19.28
N TYR A 340 60.70 -36.47 19.52
CA TYR A 340 59.29 -36.76 19.30
C TYR A 340 58.63 -35.66 18.46
N ARG A 341 57.53 -36.03 17.81
CA ARG A 341 56.67 -35.14 17.02
C ARG A 341 55.25 -35.31 17.52
N VAL A 342 54.57 -34.18 17.75
CA VAL A 342 53.17 -34.13 18.15
C VAL A 342 52.40 -33.43 17.03
N GLU A 343 51.33 -34.05 16.57
CA GLU A 343 50.41 -33.50 15.57
C GLU A 343 49.02 -33.40 16.19
N ASP A 344 48.45 -32.19 16.15
CA ASP A 344 47.13 -31.88 16.68
C ASP A 344 46.55 -30.67 15.94
N ASP A 345 45.22 -30.61 15.85
CA ASP A 345 44.49 -29.55 15.13
C ASP A 345 44.47 -28.21 15.91
N TYR A 346 44.51 -28.25 17.24
CA TYR A 346 44.40 -27.08 18.13
C TYR A 346 45.55 -26.95 19.15
N GLY A 347 46.52 -27.86 19.11
CA GLY A 347 47.71 -27.89 19.95
C GLY A 347 47.60 -28.85 21.14
N ALA A 348 48.72 -29.48 21.49
CA ALA A 348 48.79 -30.40 22.62
C ALA A 348 49.20 -29.70 23.93
N LYS A 349 48.42 -29.89 24.99
CA LYS A 349 48.67 -29.29 26.32
C LYS A 349 49.80 -29.97 27.11
N SER A 350 49.93 -31.28 27.00
CA SER A 350 50.92 -32.05 27.75
C SER A 350 51.27 -33.36 27.03
N ALA A 351 52.54 -33.75 27.05
CA ALA A 351 53.00 -35.07 26.66
C ALA A 351 53.56 -35.79 27.91
N ARG A 352 53.28 -37.08 28.05
CA ARG A 352 53.79 -37.91 29.15
C ARG A 352 54.59 -39.07 28.58
N ALA A 353 55.85 -39.19 28.99
CA ALA A 353 56.65 -40.38 28.75
C ALA A 353 56.52 -41.32 29.95
N VAL A 354 56.26 -42.61 29.68
CA VAL A 354 56.19 -43.65 30.71
C VAL A 354 57.34 -44.62 30.45
N PHE A 355 58.17 -44.85 31.46
CA PHE A 355 59.32 -45.74 31.38
C PHE A 355 59.05 -47.02 32.16
N GLN A 356 59.42 -48.15 31.57
CA GLN A 356 59.40 -49.45 32.23
C GLN A 356 60.79 -50.07 32.11
N ALA A 357 61.29 -50.68 33.19
CA ALA A 357 62.56 -51.40 33.15
C ALA A 357 62.44 -52.60 32.20
N ALA A 358 63.49 -52.84 31.42
CA ALA A 358 63.57 -54.05 30.61
C ALA A 358 63.54 -55.30 31.52
N PRO A 359 62.83 -56.37 31.13
CA PRO A 359 62.71 -57.60 31.93
C PRO A 359 64.05 -58.31 32.14
#